data_AF-A0A9E1EIF0-F1
#
_entry.id   AF-A0A9E1EIF0-F1
#
_cell.length_a   1.000
_cell.length_b   1.000
_cell.length_c   1.000
_cell.angle_alpha   90.00
_cell.angle_beta   90.00
_cell.angle_gamma   90.00
#
_symmetry.space_group_name_H-M   'P 1'
#
loop_
_entity.id
_entity.type
_entity.pdbx_description
1 polymer ?
#
loop_
_entity_poly.entity_id
_entity_poly.type
_entity_poly.pdbx_seq_one_letter_code
_entity_poly.pdbx_strand_id
1 'polypeptide(L)'
;MKVKAEKAANKKTIIKIVLCILAIALVGYCAYCIASNAADISRLKSQKEELDTKYEQQIEDNDQLKSILDSDDKKDYLEQKARENNYVKENELDFYDIN
;
A
#
# COMPACT_ATOMS: atom_id res chain seq x y z
N MET A 1 -58.77 -19.39 -32.94
CA MET A 1 -58.19 -19.28 -31.58
C MET A 1 -56.74 -19.79 -31.47
N LYS A 2 -56.32 -20.82 -32.22
CA LYS A 2 -54.97 -21.42 -32.11
C LYS A 2 -53.79 -20.47 -32.42
N VAL A 3 -53.90 -19.62 -33.44
CA VAL A 3 -52.82 -18.69 -33.87
C VAL A 3 -52.41 -17.67 -32.79
N LYS A 4 -53.36 -17.22 -31.94
CA LYS A 4 -53.07 -16.28 -30.85
C LYS A 4 -52.33 -16.96 -29.69
N ALA A 5 -52.63 -18.23 -29.40
CA ALA A 5 -51.95 -19.01 -28.36
C ALA A 5 -50.50 -19.35 -28.75
N GLU A 6 -50.26 -19.65 -30.03
CA GLU A 6 -48.93 -19.97 -30.56
C GLU A 6 -47.99 -18.76 -30.56
N LYS A 7 -48.49 -17.57 -30.96
CA LYS A 7 -47.73 -16.31 -30.83
C LYS A 7 -47.44 -15.95 -29.39
N ALA A 8 -48.37 -16.18 -28.46
CA ALA A 8 -48.16 -15.94 -27.04
C ALA A 8 -47.14 -16.93 -26.42
N ALA A 9 -47.14 -18.19 -26.86
CA ALA A 9 -46.16 -19.19 -26.45
C ALA A 9 -44.75 -18.83 -26.94
N ASN A 10 -44.61 -18.42 -28.20
CA ASN A 10 -43.33 -18.00 -28.78
C ASN A 10 -42.77 -16.74 -28.06
N LYS A 11 -43.63 -15.76 -27.75
CA LYS A 11 -43.26 -14.59 -26.93
C LYS A 11 -42.76 -14.98 -25.53
N LYS A 12 -43.41 -15.94 -24.85
CA LYS A 12 -42.97 -16.44 -23.55
C LYS A 12 -41.62 -17.15 -23.63
N THR A 13 -41.37 -17.92 -24.69
CA THR A 13 -40.08 -18.58 -24.92
C THR A 13 -38.96 -17.57 -25.15
N ILE A 14 -39.19 -16.53 -25.96
CA ILE A 14 -38.22 -15.45 -26.18
C ILE A 14 -37.90 -14.72 -24.86
N ILE A 15 -38.91 -14.39 -24.06
CA ILE A 15 -38.71 -13.74 -22.75
C ILE A 15 -37.86 -14.62 -21.83
N LYS A 16 -38.09 -15.94 -21.80
CA LYS A 16 -37.27 -16.87 -21.01
C LYS A 16 -35.81 -16.90 -21.48
N ILE A 17 -35.57 -16.90 -22.79
CA ILE A 17 -34.21 -16.88 -23.35
C ILE A 17 -33.49 -15.59 -22.96
N VAL A 18 -34.14 -14.44 -23.11
CA VAL A 18 -33.57 -13.13 -22.72
C VAL A 18 -33.26 -13.09 -21.22
N LEU A 19 -34.16 -13.60 -20.38
CA LEU A 19 -33.93 -13.70 -18.93
C LEU A 19 -32.75 -14.63 -18.60
N CYS A 20 -32.62 -15.77 -19.28
CA CYS A 20 -31.47 -16.65 -19.09
C CYS A 20 -30.15 -15.97 -19.47
N ILE A 21 -30.11 -15.25 -20.60
CA ILE A 21 -28.91 -14.51 -21.04
C ILE A 21 -28.55 -13.42 -20.02
N LEU A 22 -29.55 -12.67 -19.54
CA LEU A 22 -29.34 -11.66 -18.49
C LEU A 22 -28.82 -12.28 -17.20
N ALA A 23 -29.36 -13.42 -16.77
CA ALA A 23 -28.89 -14.13 -15.58
C ALA A 23 -27.43 -14.60 -15.73
N ILE A 24 -27.06 -15.14 -16.90
CA ILE A 24 -25.67 -15.55 -17.19
C ILE A 24 -24.73 -14.36 -17.18
N ALA A 25 -25.12 -13.24 -17.79
CA ALA A 25 -24.33 -12.00 -17.80
C ALA A 25 -24.11 -11.46 -16.37
N LEU A 26 -25.15 -11.50 -15.53
CA LEU A 26 -25.10 -11.01 -14.15
C LEU A 26 -24.19 -11.89 -13.28
N VAL A 27 -24.29 -13.22 -13.40
CA VAL A 27 -23.40 -14.16 -12.72
C VAL A 27 -21.94 -13.99 -13.18
N GLY A 28 -21.72 -13.84 -14.49
CA GLY A 28 -20.39 -13.58 -15.05
C GLY A 28 -19.76 -12.29 -14.53
N TYR A 29 -20.56 -11.22 -14.46
CA TYR A 29 -20.12 -9.93 -13.90
C TYR A 29 -19.78 -10.03 -12.41
N CYS A 30 -20.61 -10.70 -11.61
CA CYS A 30 -20.34 -10.93 -10.19
C CYS A 30 -19.05 -11.73 -9.98
N ALA A 31 -18.81 -12.78 -10.77
CA ALA A 31 -17.58 -13.57 -10.70
C ALA A 31 -16.34 -12.73 -11.05
N TYR A 32 -16.43 -11.88 -12.09
CA TYR A 32 -15.37 -10.95 -12.45
C TYR A 32 -15.06 -9.96 -11.32
N CYS A 33 -16.09 -9.35 -10.70
CA CYS A 33 -15.91 -8.47 -9.56
C CYS A 33 -15.26 -9.17 -8.37
N ILE A 34 -15.62 -10.41 -8.05
CA ILE A 34 -14.99 -11.14 -6.94
C ILE A 34 -13.51 -11.37 -7.23
N ALA A 35 -13.15 -11.75 -8.46
CA ALA A 35 -11.76 -11.96 -8.85
C ALA A 35 -10.94 -10.66 -8.81
N SER A 36 -11.48 -9.55 -9.29
CA SER A 36 -10.79 -8.24 -9.23
C SER A 36 -10.61 -7.78 -7.78
N ASN A 37 -11.64 -7.92 -6.94
CA ASN A 37 -11.56 -7.56 -5.53
C ASN A 37 -10.58 -8.47 -4.75
N ALA A 38 -10.49 -9.76 -5.08
CA ALA A 38 -9.53 -10.68 -4.46
C ALA A 38 -8.07 -10.30 -4.80
N ALA A 39 -7.80 -9.90 -6.05
CA ALA A 39 -6.50 -9.40 -6.45
C ALA A 39 -6.13 -8.10 -5.71
N ASP A 40 -7.10 -7.20 -5.55
CA ASP A 40 -6.89 -5.96 -4.79
C ASP A 40 -6.65 -6.21 -3.29
N ILE A 41 -7.31 -7.20 -2.67
CA ILE A 41 -7.08 -7.57 -1.27
C ILE A 41 -5.64 -8.05 -1.05
N SER A 42 -5.10 -8.88 -1.94
CA SER A 42 -3.70 -9.35 -1.83
C SER A 42 -2.71 -8.19 -1.96
N ARG A 43 -2.97 -7.27 -2.91
CA ARG A 43 -2.12 -6.10 -3.13
C ARG A 43 -2.18 -5.14 -1.94
N LEU A 44 -3.37 -4.86 -1.42
CA LEU A 44 -3.59 -4.03 -0.23
C LEU A 44 -2.94 -4.64 1.02
N LYS A 45 -2.99 -5.96 1.18
CA LYS A 45 -2.34 -6.66 2.30
C LYS A 45 -0.82 -6.54 2.24
N SER A 46 -0.23 -6.73 1.05
CA SER A 46 1.22 -6.56 0.84
C SER A 46 1.67 -5.11 1.08
N GLN A 47 0.89 -4.13 0.62
CA GLN A 47 1.19 -2.71 0.88
C GLN A 47 1.09 -2.36 2.36
N LYS A 48 0.14 -2.95 3.08
CA LYS A 48 0.01 -2.76 4.53
C LYS A 48 1.19 -3.34 5.28
N GLU A 49 1.63 -4.54 4.94
CA GLU A 49 2.77 -5.21 5.59
C GLU A 49 4.09 -4.46 5.34
N GLU A 50 4.30 -3.95 4.13
CA GLU A 50 5.44 -3.08 3.81
C GLU A 50 5.40 -1.76 4.62
N LEU A 51 4.21 -1.18 4.77
CA LEU A 51 4.03 0.07 5.51
C LEU A 51 4.21 -0.13 7.02
N ASP A 52 3.67 -1.21 7.59
CA ASP A 52 3.85 -1.57 9.00
C ASP A 52 5.33 -1.82 9.31
N THR A 53 6.06 -2.50 8.40
CA THR A 53 7.51 -2.70 8.55
C THR A 53 8.28 -1.37 8.57
N LYS A 54 7.96 -0.46 7.64
CA LYS A 54 8.58 0.88 7.60
C LYS A 54 8.23 1.71 8.84
N TYR A 55 7.02 1.55 9.36
CA TYR A 55 6.57 2.24 10.56
C TYR A 55 7.30 1.76 11.80
N GLU A 56 7.47 0.45 11.97
CA GLU A 56 8.25 -0.13 13.08
C GLU A 56 9.72 0.31 13.02
N GLN A 57 10.35 0.27 11.84
CA GLN A 57 11.72 0.79 11.65
C GLN A 57 11.83 2.26 12.04
N GLN A 58 10.86 3.08 11.63
CA GLN A 58 10.88 4.50 11.93
C GLN A 58 10.63 4.79 13.43
N ILE A 59 9.87 3.95 14.13
CA ILE A 59 9.75 4.03 15.59
C ILE A 59 11.09 3.69 16.25
N GLU A 60 11.72 2.59 15.85
CA GLU A 60 13.01 2.16 16.40
C GLU A 60 14.11 3.21 16.18
N ASP A 61 14.21 3.75 14.97
CA ASP A 61 15.16 4.82 14.64
C ASP A 61 14.89 6.08 15.48
N ASN A 62 13.63 6.46 15.68
CA ASN A 62 13.28 7.61 16.50
C ASN A 62 13.57 7.39 17.99
N ASP A 63 13.34 6.18 18.51
CA ASP A 63 13.64 5.85 19.91
C ASP A 63 15.15 5.80 20.14
N GLN A 64 15.93 5.30 19.18
CA GLN A 64 17.39 5.40 19.23
C GLN A 64 17.86 6.86 19.21
N LEU A 65 17.35 7.68 18.28
CA LEU A 65 17.68 9.10 18.22
C LEU A 65 17.33 9.83 19.51
N LYS A 66 16.17 9.55 20.12
CA LYS A 66 15.76 10.11 21.41
C LYS A 66 16.68 9.67 22.54
N SER A 67 17.05 8.39 22.58
CA SER A 67 17.97 7.88 23.62
C SER A 67 19.34 8.57 23.57
N ILE A 68 19.86 8.83 22.37
CA ILE A 68 21.09 9.61 22.16
C ILE A 68 20.88 11.07 22.57
N LEU A 69 19.73 11.65 22.20
CA LEU A 69 19.39 13.04 22.48
C LEU A 69 19.19 13.33 23.98
N ASP A 70 18.72 12.34 24.75
CA ASP A 70 18.44 12.41 26.19
C ASP A 70 19.60 11.89 27.05
N SER A 71 20.64 11.29 26.46
CA SER A 71 21.84 10.87 27.17
C SER A 71 22.73 12.07 27.55
N ASP A 72 23.41 11.98 28.70
CA ASP A 72 24.37 13.01 29.17
C ASP A 72 25.55 13.19 28.18
N ASP A 73 25.80 12.20 27.31
CA ASP A 73 26.86 12.17 26.28
C ASP A 73 26.44 12.82 24.94
N LYS A 74 25.25 13.42 24.86
CA LYS A 74 24.72 14.09 23.66
C LYS A 74 25.71 15.07 23.01
N LYS A 75 26.47 15.81 23.82
CA LYS A 75 27.46 16.78 23.32
C LYS A 75 28.59 16.09 22.56
N ASP A 76 29.10 14.98 23.09
CA ASP A 76 30.21 14.24 22.50
C ASP A 76 29.77 13.52 21.22
N TYR A 77 28.55 12.99 21.19
CA TYR A 77 27.94 12.44 19.97
C TYR A 77 27.77 13.50 18.86
N LEU A 78 27.28 14.70 19.21
CA LEU A 78 27.13 15.80 18.26
C LEU A 78 28.49 16.25 17.70
N GLU A 79 29.50 16.33 18.56
CA GLU A 79 30.86 16.72 18.17
C GLU A 79 31.50 15.68 17.26
N GLN A 80 31.31 14.38 17.54
CA GLN A 80 31.75 13.31 16.66
C GLN A 80 31.08 13.39 15.28
N LYS A 81 29.75 13.56 15.23
CA LYS A 81 29.03 13.68 13.96
C LYS A 81 29.39 14.95 13.19
N ALA A 82 29.68 16.05 13.88
CA ALA A 82 30.16 17.27 13.27
C ALA A 82 31.53 17.05 12.60
N ARG A 83 32.47 16.41 13.30
CA ARG A 83 33.80 16.10 12.77
C ARG A 83 33.76 15.12 11.59
N GLU A 84 32.89 14.11 11.63
CA GLU A 84 32.66 13.22 10.47
C GLU A 84 32.18 13.97 9.21
N ASN A 85 31.45 15.09 9.40
CA ASN A 85 30.97 15.94 8.32
C ASN A 85 31.90 17.14 8.04
N ASN A 86 33.13 17.14 8.56
CA ASN A 86 34.13 18.21 8.42
C ASN A 86 33.69 19.57 9.00
N TYR A 87 32.78 19.56 9.99
CA TYR A 87 32.46 20.75 10.78
C TYR A 87 33.37 20.84 11.99
N VAL A 88 33.88 22.04 12.25
CA VAL A 88 34.78 22.38 13.36
C VAL A 88 34.07 23.34 14.30
N LYS A 89 34.44 23.35 15.59
CA LYS A 89 33.85 24.32 16.53
C LYS A 89 34.23 25.74 16.13
N GLU A 90 33.35 26.70 16.42
CA GLU A 90 33.69 28.11 16.25
C GLU A 90 34.98 28.44 17.03
N ASN A 91 36.00 28.90 16.31
CA ASN A 91 37.35 29.24 16.79
C ASN A 91 38.34 28.08 16.98
N GLU A 92 38.07 26.88 16.47
CA GLU A 92 39.03 25.77 16.42
C GLU A 92 39.80 25.79 15.08
N LEU A 93 41.13 25.85 15.12
CA LEU A 93 42.00 25.81 13.93
C LEU A 93 42.52 24.38 13.76
N ASP A 94 42.03 23.69 12.73
CA ASP A 94 42.42 22.32 12.40
C ASP A 94 43.50 22.33 11.31
N PHE A 95 44.64 21.67 11.57
CA PHE A 95 45.77 21.62 10.64
C PHE A 95 45.82 20.24 9.98
N TYR A 96 45.55 20.19 8.68
CA TYR A 96 45.70 18.98 7.88
C TYR A 96 47.12 18.92 7.30
N ASP A 97 47.82 17.80 7.54
CA ASP A 97 49.10 17.54 6.89
C ASP A 97 48.83 17.07 5.46
N ILE A 98 49.15 17.93 4.48
CA ILE A 98 48.97 17.65 3.06
C ILE A 98 50.31 17.13 2.55
N ASN A 99 50.47 15.80 2.54
CA ASN A 99 51.58 15.11 1.88
C ASN A 99 51.31 14.90 0.38
#